data_AF-A0A933AW85-F1
#
_entry.id   AF-A0A933AW85-F1
#
_cell.length_a   1.000
_cell.length_b   1.000
_cell.length_c   1.000
_cell.angle_alpha   90.00
_cell.angle_beta   90.00
_cell.angle_gamma   90.00
#
_symmetry.space_group_name_H-M   'P 1'
#
loop_
_entity.id
_entity.type
_entity.pdbx_description
1 polymer ?
#
loop_
_entity_poly.entity_id
_entity_poly.type
_entity_poly.pdbx_seq_one_letter_code
_entity_poly.pdbx_strand_id
1 'polypeptide(L)'
;MLLQKLREYASERLALPPALYDASPVRYVIELDADGRLLNPEPTDTADPATPQTRRGQRRLVPQIQRTSGIKPLLLVGNAEYTLGLGREASKPNG
;
A
#
# COMPACT_ATOMS: atom_id res chain seq x y z
N MET A 1 32.74 8.66 -13.18
CA MET A 1 31.69 8.81 -14.22
C MET A 1 30.46 9.51 -13.65
N LEU A 2 29.67 10.21 -14.47
CA LEU A 2 28.46 10.93 -14.01
C LEU A 2 27.47 10.02 -13.27
N LEU A 3 27.19 8.82 -13.80
CA LEU A 3 26.28 7.85 -13.17
C LEU A 3 26.71 7.43 -11.76
N GLN A 4 28.03 7.30 -11.53
CA GLN A 4 28.57 6.96 -10.21
C GLN A 4 28.35 8.10 -9.21
N LYS A 5 28.60 9.35 -9.62
CA LYS A 5 28.32 10.53 -8.77
C LYS A 5 26.83 10.72 -8.47
N LEU A 6 25.95 10.39 -9.42
CA LEU A 6 24.50 10.42 -9.19
C LEU A 6 24.06 9.34 -8.19
N ARG A 7 24.65 8.14 -8.25
CA ARG A 7 24.39 7.06 -7.29
C ARG A 7 24.87 7.44 -5.88
N GLU A 8 26.07 7.99 -5.76
CA GLU A 8 26.64 8.46 -4.49
C GLU A 8 25.74 9.54 -3.89
N TYR A 9 25.35 10.55 -4.69
CA TYR A 9 24.41 11.58 -4.27
C TYR A 9 23.07 11.00 -3.79
N ALA A 10 22.50 10.06 -4.53
CA ALA A 10 21.24 9.41 -4.15
C ALA A 10 21.37 8.58 -2.86
N SER A 11 22.52 7.94 -2.63
CA SER A 11 22.74 7.09 -1.45
C SER A 11 23.04 7.89 -0.18
N GLU A 12 23.75 9.02 -0.32
CA GLU A 12 24.22 9.82 0.82
C GLU A 12 23.31 10.99 1.16
N ARG A 13 22.56 11.53 0.17
CA ARG A 13 21.85 12.81 0.33
C ARG A 13 20.34 12.73 0.10
N LEU A 14 19.82 11.61 -0.38
CA LEU A 14 18.39 11.42 -0.57
C LEU A 14 17.87 10.32 0.33
N ALA A 15 16.80 10.61 1.08
CA ALA A 15 16.02 9.60 1.77
C ALA A 15 15.06 8.94 0.77
N LEU A 16 15.60 8.10 -0.11
CA LEU A 16 14.81 7.36 -1.09
C LEU A 16 14.12 6.16 -0.43
N PRO A 17 12.88 5.82 -0.84
CA PRO A 17 12.25 4.59 -0.41
C PRO A 17 13.04 3.37 -0.93
N PRO A 18 12.88 2.19 -0.30
CA PRO A 18 13.37 0.95 -0.88
C PRO A 18 12.91 0.78 -2.33
N ALA A 19 13.70 0.09 -3.14
CA ALA A 19 13.33 -0.20 -4.51
C ALA A 19 11.94 -0.87 -4.56
N LEU A 20 11.10 -0.45 -5.51
CA LEU A 20 9.71 -0.91 -5.68
C LEU A 20 8.75 -0.53 -4.54
N TYR A 21 9.09 0.46 -3.71
CA TYR A 21 8.18 1.04 -2.73
C TYR A 21 7.93 2.51 -3.02
N ASP A 22 6.70 2.95 -2.75
CA ASP A 22 6.33 4.38 -2.78
C ASP A 22 5.35 4.71 -1.66
N ALA A 23 5.24 5.99 -1.32
CA ALA A 23 4.40 6.50 -0.25
C ALA A 23 2.95 6.66 -0.73
N SER A 24 2.05 5.79 -0.27
CA SER A 24 0.63 5.82 -0.60
C SER A 24 -0.23 5.97 0.66
N PRO A 25 -1.40 6.65 0.61
CA PRO A 25 -2.34 6.63 1.72
C PRO A 25 -2.91 5.23 1.93
N VAL A 26 -2.74 4.68 3.13
CA VAL A 26 -3.34 3.41 3.56
C VAL A 26 -4.52 3.76 4.45
N ARG A 27 -5.75 3.36 4.10
CA ARG A 27 -6.94 3.68 4.91
C ARG A 27 -7.08 2.76 6.11
N TYR A 28 -6.97 1.46 5.89
CA TYR A 28 -7.18 0.42 6.91
C TYR A 28 -5.93 -0.44 7.08
N VAL A 29 -5.66 -0.85 8.31
CA VAL A 29 -4.61 -1.82 8.65
C VAL A 29 -5.26 -3.05 9.29
N ILE A 30 -4.93 -4.22 8.76
CA ILE A 30 -5.32 -5.51 9.31
C ILE A 30 -4.04 -6.15 9.85
N GLU A 31 -4.04 -6.49 11.12
CA GLU A 31 -2.90 -7.10 11.79
C GLU A 31 -3.12 -8.60 11.89
N LEU A 32 -2.12 -9.37 11.46
CA LEU A 32 -2.17 -10.83 11.45
C LEU A 32 -1.01 -11.40 12.27
N ASP A 33 -1.26 -12.48 12.99
CA ASP A 33 -0.20 -13.29 13.59
C ASP A 33 0.49 -14.16 12.53
N ALA A 34 1.51 -14.92 12.94
CA ALA A 34 2.26 -15.81 12.05
C ALA A 34 1.41 -16.96 11.48
N ASP A 35 0.29 -17.31 12.12
CA ASP A 35 -0.66 -18.33 11.65
C ASP A 35 -1.74 -17.72 10.74
N GLY A 36 -1.69 -16.40 10.48
CA GLY A 36 -2.67 -15.68 9.70
C GLY A 36 -3.97 -15.35 10.44
N ARG A 37 -3.99 -15.46 11.78
CA ARG A 37 -5.15 -15.04 12.60
C ARG A 37 -5.13 -13.54 12.82
N LEU A 38 -6.32 -12.95 12.82
CA LEU A 38 -6.51 -11.54 13.14
C LEU A 38 -6.04 -11.24 14.58
N LEU A 39 -5.16 -10.24 14.70
CA LEU A 39 -4.75 -9.67 15.99
C LEU A 39 -5.71 -8.57 16.46
N ASN A 40 -6.40 -7.94 15.52
CA ASN A 40 -7.45 -6.95 15.77
C ASN A 40 -8.82 -7.44 15.24
N PRO A 41 -9.90 -7.32 16.02
CA PRO A 41 -11.24 -7.76 15.60
C PRO A 41 -11.81 -6.91 14.46
N GLU A 42 -11.40 -5.64 14.38
CA GLU A 42 -11.79 -4.70 13.33
C GLU A 42 -10.54 -4.06 12.71
N PRO A 43 -10.54 -3.77 11.39
CA PRO A 43 -9.42 -3.08 10.76
C PRO A 43 -9.18 -1.70 11.40
N THR A 44 -7.92 -1.38 11.68
CA THR A 44 -7.55 -0.08 12.22
C THR A 44 -7.70 0.98 11.14
N ASP A 45 -8.69 1.87 11.29
CA ASP A 45 -8.85 3.04 10.43
C ASP A 45 -7.78 4.08 10.79
N THR A 46 -6.98 4.45 9.81
CA THR A 46 -5.89 5.41 9.98
C THR A 46 -6.21 6.79 9.46
N ALA A 47 -7.39 7.00 8.89
CA ALA A 47 -7.76 8.32 8.43
C ALA A 47 -8.22 9.21 9.57
N ASP A 48 -7.80 10.46 9.50
CA ASP A 48 -8.27 11.50 10.40
C ASP A 48 -8.96 12.60 9.57
N PRO A 49 -10.29 12.76 9.68
CA PRO A 49 -11.02 13.76 8.93
C PRO A 49 -10.68 15.20 9.35
N ALA A 50 -10.15 15.40 10.56
CA ALA A 50 -9.73 16.72 11.03
C ALA A 50 -8.39 17.17 10.42
N THR A 51 -7.58 16.24 9.90
CA THR A 51 -6.26 16.50 9.35
C THR A 51 -6.24 16.30 7.83
N PRO A 52 -6.12 17.36 7.01
CA PRO A 52 -6.21 17.26 5.54
C PRO A 52 -5.25 16.24 4.90
N GLN A 53 -4.05 16.11 5.45
CA GLN A 53 -2.99 15.22 4.96
C GLN A 53 -3.30 13.73 5.18
N THR A 54 -4.09 13.41 6.21
CA THR A 54 -4.46 12.03 6.58
C THR A 54 -5.94 11.76 6.40
N ARG A 55 -6.71 12.68 5.80
CA ARG A 55 -8.15 12.53 5.52
C ARG A 55 -8.50 11.24 4.77
N ARG A 56 -7.57 10.74 3.95
CA ARG A 56 -7.73 9.50 3.16
C ARG A 56 -6.96 8.30 3.72
N GLY A 57 -6.37 8.43 4.90
CA GLY A 57 -5.48 7.44 5.50
C GLY A 57 -4.08 7.98 5.73
N GLN A 58 -3.31 7.31 6.58
CA GLN A 58 -1.91 7.65 6.82
C GLN A 58 -1.03 7.27 5.62
N ARG A 59 -0.08 8.14 5.25
CA ARG A 59 0.91 7.80 4.22
C ARG A 59 1.90 6.78 4.77
N ARG A 60 2.04 5.65 4.08
CA ARG A 60 2.99 4.58 4.40
C ARG A 60 3.72 4.16 3.15
N LEU A 61 4.94 3.64 3.31
CA LEU A 61 5.65 3.00 2.21
C LEU A 61 4.97 1.65 1.92
N VAL A 62 4.57 1.46 0.67
CA VAL A 62 3.88 0.26 0.22
C VAL A 62 4.53 -0.28 -1.06
N PRO A 63 4.46 -1.60 -1.32
CA PRO A 63 4.93 -2.15 -2.58
C PRO A 63 4.21 -1.50 -3.76
N GLN A 64 4.95 -0.91 -4.68
CA GLN A 64 4.47 -0.33 -5.92
C GLN A 64 4.88 -1.25 -7.08
N ILE A 65 4.03 -2.23 -7.39
CA ILE A 65 4.22 -3.12 -8.55
C ILE A 65 3.23 -2.73 -9.62
N GLN A 66 3.73 -2.36 -10.80
CA GLN A 66 2.90 -2.04 -11.95
C GLN A 66 2.24 -3.33 -12.47
N ARG A 67 0.90 -3.38 -12.49
CA ARG A 67 0.17 -4.53 -13.02
C ARG A 67 0.24 -4.53 -14.54
N THR A 68 0.90 -5.52 -15.14
CA THR A 68 1.10 -5.58 -16.60
C THR A 68 -0.09 -6.20 -17.35
N SER A 69 -0.91 -7.02 -16.67
CA SER A 69 -2.26 -7.44 -17.05
C SER A 69 -2.75 -8.47 -16.02
N GLY A 70 -4.06 -8.52 -15.76
CA GLY A 70 -4.68 -9.47 -14.82
C GLY A 70 -4.89 -8.95 -13.39
N ILE A 71 -5.87 -9.55 -12.72
CA ILE A 71 -6.19 -9.32 -11.30
C ILE A 71 -5.11 -10.01 -10.46
N LYS A 72 -4.16 -9.24 -9.93
CA LYS A 72 -3.17 -9.74 -8.96
C LYS A 72 -3.17 -8.84 -7.73
N PRO A 73 -3.51 -9.33 -6.53
CA PRO A 73 -3.34 -8.53 -5.32
C PRO A 73 -1.87 -8.15 -5.18
N LEU A 74 -1.62 -6.93 -4.75
CA LEU A 74 -0.30 -6.57 -4.26
C LEU A 74 -0.19 -7.23 -2.88
N LEU A 75 0.84 -8.03 -2.67
CA LEU A 75 1.13 -8.59 -1.35
C LEU A 75 1.18 -7.45 -0.33
N LEU A 76 0.51 -7.64 0.80
CA LEU A 76 0.47 -6.74 1.97
C LEU A 76 -0.40 -5.47 1.84
N VAL A 77 -0.71 -4.97 0.64
CA VAL A 77 -1.53 -3.75 0.48
C VAL A 77 -2.39 -3.82 -0.78
N GLY A 78 -3.71 -3.88 -0.65
CA GLY A 78 -4.64 -3.88 -1.77
C GLY A 78 -5.96 -3.19 -1.45
N ASN A 79 -6.87 -3.17 -2.42
CA ASN A 79 -8.26 -2.82 -2.13
C ASN A 79 -8.99 -4.03 -1.51
N ALA A 80 -10.16 -3.80 -0.91
CA ALA A 80 -10.95 -4.85 -0.28
C ALA A 80 -11.36 -5.97 -1.26
N GLU A 81 -11.63 -5.62 -2.52
CA GLU A 81 -12.00 -6.57 -3.58
C GLU A 81 -10.90 -7.58 -3.87
N TYR A 82 -9.65 -7.13 -4.05
CA TYR A 82 -8.52 -8.01 -4.34
C TYR A 82 -7.95 -8.70 -3.11
N THR A 83 -8.08 -8.08 -1.93
CA THR A 83 -7.47 -8.61 -0.70
C THR A 83 -8.41 -9.57 0.02
N LEU A 84 -9.71 -9.28 0.03
CA LEU A 84 -10.73 -10.00 0.80
C LEU A 84 -11.83 -10.60 -0.07
N GLY A 85 -11.80 -10.42 -1.40
CA GLY A 85 -12.88 -10.87 -2.28
C GLY A 85 -14.17 -10.05 -2.13
N LEU A 86 -14.13 -8.92 -1.42
CA LEU A 86 -15.29 -8.07 -1.17
C LEU A 86 -15.51 -7.15 -2.38
N GLY A 87 -16.29 -7.63 -3.34
CA GLY A 87 -16.71 -6.85 -4.49
C GLY A 87 -17.45 -5.59 -4.07
N ARG A 88 -17.38 -4.53 -4.89
CA ARG A 88 -18.26 -3.37 -4.72
C ARG A 88 -19.68 -3.80 -5.04
N GLU A 89 -20.68 -3.24 -4.36
CA GLU A 89 -22.11 -3.51 -4.64
C GLU A 89 -22.50 -3.28 -6.12
N ALA A 90 -21.73 -2.47 -6.85
CA ALA A 90 -21.92 -2.18 -8.28
C ALA A 90 -20.89 -2.85 -9.23
N SER A 91 -20.01 -3.74 -8.73
CA SER A 91 -19.13 -4.52 -9.61
C SER A 91 -20.01 -5.54 -10.36
N LYS A 92 -20.30 -5.25 -11.64
CA LYS A 92 -20.98 -6.20 -12.52
C LYS A 92 -20.18 -7.51 -12.54
N PRO A 93 -20.82 -8.68 -12.39
CA PRO A 93 -20.13 -9.94 -12.57
C PRO A 93 -19.71 -9.99 -14.04
N ASN A 94 -18.41 -10.04 -14.29
CA ASN A 94 -17.92 -10.33 -15.63
C ASN A 94 -18.26 -11.80 -15.91
N GLY A 95 -19.29 -12.02 -16.72
CA GLY A 95 -19.52 -13.29 -17.43
C GLY A 95 -18.59 -13.44 -18.61
#